data_AF-A0AAE0L3E9-F1
#
_entry.id   AF-A0AAE0L3E9-F1
#
_cell.length_a   1.000
_cell.length_b   1.000
_cell.length_c   1.000
_cell.angle_alpha   90.00
_cell.angle_beta   90.00
_cell.angle_gamma   90.00
#
_symmetry.space_group_name_H-M   'P 1'
#
loop_
_entity.id
_entity.type
_entity.pdbx_description
1 polymer ?
#
loop_
_entity_poly.entity_id
_entity_poly.type
_entity_poly.pdbx_seq_one_letter_code
_entity_poly.pdbx_strand_id
1 'polypeptide(L)' 'CPVIKGEKWTATKWIHQDPFRWTGPPPPPRPPGCYDDNDSCATWASRGECKANPQFMVGDIEIPGFCRKSCRAC' A
#
# COMPACT_ATOMS: atom_id res chain seq x y z
N CYS A 1 41.56 -2.11 1.72
CA CYS A 1 42.31 -3.28 2.23
C CYS A 1 42.16 -4.45 1.26
N PRO A 2 43.26 -4.93 0.64
CA PRO A 2 43.21 -6.07 -0.27
C PRO A 2 42.96 -7.38 0.49
N VAL A 3 42.34 -8.35 -0.18
CA VAL A 3 42.08 -9.68 0.39
C VAL A 3 43.33 -10.52 0.16
N ILE A 4 44.04 -10.84 1.24
CA ILE A 4 45.30 -11.61 1.18
C ILE A 4 45.07 -13.13 1.11
N LYS A 5 43.87 -13.63 1.44
CA LYS A 5 43.43 -15.02 1.20
C LYS A 5 41.89 -15.12 1.30
N GLY A 6 41.27 -15.92 0.42
CA GLY A 6 39.82 -16.18 0.40
C GLY A 6 39.03 -15.33 -0.60
N GLU A 7 37.73 -15.58 -0.71
CA GLU A 7 36.81 -14.85 -1.59
C GLU A 7 36.08 -13.74 -0.82
N LYS A 8 35.96 -12.57 -1.45
CA LYS A 8 35.23 -11.42 -0.88
C LYS A 8 33.98 -11.14 -1.67
N TRP A 9 32.84 -11.25 -1.00
CA TRP A 9 31.54 -10.89 -1.53
C TRP A 9 31.23 -9.43 -1.23
N THR A 10 30.74 -8.69 -2.23
CA THR A 10 30.21 -7.34 -2.03
C THR A 10 28.77 -7.31 -2.51
N ALA A 11 27.85 -7.05 -1.59
CA ALA A 11 26.43 -6.89 -1.90
C ALA A 11 26.11 -5.40 -1.95
N THR A 12 25.95 -4.86 -3.15
CA THR A 12 25.52 -3.47 -3.32
C THR A 12 24.01 -3.39 -3.11
N LYS A 13 23.58 -2.80 -1.99
CA LYS A 13 22.17 -2.50 -1.74
C LYS A 13 21.88 -1.07 -2.20
N TRP A 14 20.98 -0.93 -3.17
CA TRP A 14 20.46 0.35 -3.60
C TRP A 14 19.33 0.77 -2.67
N ILE A 15 19.61 1.70 -1.75
CA ILE A 15 18.61 2.26 -0.83
C ILE A 15 18.28 3.66 -1.35
N HIS A 16 17.01 3.91 -1.63
CA HIS A 16 16.55 5.23 -2.05
C HIS A 16 16.41 6.10 -0.79
N GLN A 17 17.06 7.26 -0.77
CA GLN A 17 17.05 8.18 0.38
C GLN A 17 15.78 9.06 0.41
N ASP A 18 15.15 9.27 -0.74
CA ASP A 18 13.91 10.02 -0.88
C ASP A 18 12.78 9.11 -1.38
N PRO A 19 11.52 9.40 -1.02
CA PRO A 19 10.38 8.79 -1.73
C PRO A 19 10.52 9.09 -3.23
N PHE A 20 10.21 8.10 -4.07
CA PHE A 20 10.14 8.27 -5.51
C PHE A 20 9.24 9.48 -5.80
N ARG A 21 9.86 10.61 -6.16
CA ARG A 21 9.28 11.95 -5.94
C ARG A 21 8.06 12.17 -6.84
N TRP A 22 6.88 11.89 -6.30
CA TRP A 22 5.64 12.56 -6.69
C TRP A 22 5.73 14.01 -6.23
N THR A 23 5.89 14.95 -7.18
CA THR A 23 5.94 16.40 -6.92
C THR A 23 4.56 17.07 -7.00
N GLY A 24 3.50 16.27 -7.17
CA GLY A 24 2.14 16.78 -7.16
C GLY A 24 1.69 17.17 -5.75
N PRO A 25 0.69 18.05 -5.61
CA PRO A 25 0.01 18.23 -4.33
C PRO A 25 -0.44 16.87 -3.79
N PRO A 26 -0.46 16.68 -2.46
CA PRO A 26 -1.03 15.47 -1.89
C PRO A 26 -2.44 15.28 -2.46
N PRO A 27 -2.85 14.04 -2.78
CA PRO A 27 -4.23 13.79 -3.17
C PRO A 27 -5.16 14.40 -2.09
N PRO A 28 -6.30 14.99 -2.49
CA PRO A 28 -7.19 15.62 -1.54
C PRO A 28 -7.51 14.64 -0.41
N PRO A 29 -7.59 15.11 0.85
CA PRO A 29 -7.96 14.24 1.95
C PRO A 29 -9.26 13.55 1.59
N ARG A 30 -9.27 12.21 1.69
CA ARG A 30 -10.47 11.43 1.44
C ARG A 30 -11.60 11.98 2.31
N PRO A 31 -12.82 12.19 1.76
CA PRO A 31 -13.92 12.74 2.52
C PRO A 31 -14.08 12.02 3.86
N PRO A 32 -14.25 12.76 4.96
CA PRO A 32 -14.44 12.17 6.27
C PRO A 32 -15.71 11.33 6.25
N GLY A 33 -15.56 10.03 6.40
CA GLY A 33 -16.67 9.10 6.37
C GLY A 33 -16.25 7.73 5.85
N CYS A 34 -17.19 6.80 5.90
CA CYS A 34 -16.98 5.51 5.28
C CYS A 34 -17.86 5.31 4.06
N TYR A 35 -17.20 5.14 2.94
CA TYR A 35 -17.83 4.96 1.66
C TYR A 35 -16.96 4.03 0.81
N ASP A 36 -17.55 3.56 -0.28
CA ASP A 36 -16.83 2.79 -1.28
C ASP A 36 -16.44 3.73 -2.41
N ASP A 37 -15.18 3.71 -2.82
CA ASP A 37 -14.63 4.52 -3.90
C ASP A 37 -14.97 3.93 -5.29
N ASN A 38 -15.49 2.70 -5.36
CA ASN A 38 -15.79 2.00 -6.62
C ASN A 38 -17.10 1.22 -6.54
N ASP A 39 -17.88 1.25 -7.62
CA ASP A 39 -19.14 0.49 -7.73
C ASP A 39 -18.92 -1.03 -7.63
N SER A 40 -17.72 -1.51 -7.99
CA SER A 40 -17.34 -2.93 -7.91
C SER A 40 -17.02 -3.41 -6.50
N CYS A 41 -16.97 -2.53 -5.50
CA CYS A 41 -16.62 -2.89 -4.12
C CYS A 41 -17.55 -3.98 -3.54
N ALA A 42 -18.85 -3.94 -3.84
CA ALA A 42 -19.80 -4.96 -3.40
C ALA A 42 -19.47 -6.34 -4.00
N THR A 43 -19.12 -6.37 -5.28
CA THR A 43 -18.73 -7.61 -5.97
C THR A 43 -17.42 -8.17 -5.40
N TRP A 44 -16.42 -7.32 -5.20
CA TRP A 44 -15.15 -7.72 -4.59
C TRP A 44 -15.32 -8.21 -3.16
N ALA A 45 -16.12 -7.54 -2.34
CA ALA A 45 -16.44 -8.00 -1.00
C ALA A 45 -17.14 -9.37 -1.02
N SER A 46 -18.10 -9.59 -1.94
CA SER A 46 -18.75 -10.91 -2.11
C SER A 46 -17.79 -12.01 -2.55
N ARG A 47 -16.73 -11.65 -3.31
CA ARG A 47 -15.65 -12.56 -3.71
C ARG A 47 -14.63 -12.82 -2.59
N GLY A 48 -14.77 -12.18 -1.44
CA GLY A 48 -13.88 -12.37 -0.29
C GLY A 48 -12.62 -11.51 -0.33
N GLU A 49 -12.57 -10.47 -1.18
CA GLU A 49 -11.42 -9.57 -1.32
C GLU A 49 -11.08 -8.83 -0.01
N CYS A 50 -12.05 -8.67 0.89
CA CYS A 50 -11.79 -8.10 2.22
C CYS A 50 -10.75 -8.91 3.02
N LYS A 51 -10.64 -10.22 2.77
CA LYS A 51 -9.66 -11.11 3.41
C LYS A 51 -8.47 -11.41 2.51
N ALA A 52 -8.71 -11.54 1.20
CA ALA A 52 -7.63 -11.83 0.24
C ALA A 52 -6.74 -10.60 0.00
N ASN A 53 -7.34 -9.41 -0.06
CA ASN A 53 -6.69 -8.13 -0.34
C ASN A 53 -7.11 -7.03 0.65
N PRO A 54 -6.85 -7.21 1.97
CA PRO A 54 -7.27 -6.27 3.01
C PRO A 54 -6.64 -4.88 2.84
N GLN A 55 -5.41 -4.78 2.33
CA GLN A 55 -4.74 -3.49 2.15
C GLN A 55 -5.38 -2.63 1.05
N PHE A 56 -5.93 -3.25 0.00
CA PHE A 56 -6.66 -2.53 -1.03
C PHE A 56 -8.08 -2.19 -0.58
N MET A 57 -8.77 -3.15 0.03
CA MET A 57 -10.17 -2.99 0.38
C MET A 57 -10.37 -2.13 1.64
N VAL A 58 -9.61 -2.41 2.71
CA VAL A 58 -9.74 -1.79 4.03
C VAL A 58 -8.66 -0.75 4.29
N GLY A 59 -7.42 -1.06 3.90
CA GLY A 59 -6.24 -0.23 4.16
C GLY A 59 -5.88 -0.10 5.64
N ASP A 60 -5.07 0.90 5.95
CA ASP A 60 -4.53 1.18 7.28
C ASP A 60 -5.05 2.52 7.85
N ILE A 61 -4.61 2.84 9.08
CA ILE A 61 -4.97 4.09 9.77
C ILE A 61 -4.46 5.31 9.00
N GLU A 62 -3.27 5.22 8.41
CA GLU A 62 -2.68 6.32 7.62
C GLU A 62 -3.21 6.37 6.18
N ILE A 63 -3.54 5.20 5.62
CA ILE A 63 -3.97 5.06 4.23
C ILE A 63 -5.24 4.20 4.18
N PRO A 64 -6.44 4.80 4.29
CA PRO A 64 -7.68 4.09 4.05
C PRO A 64 -7.70 3.31 2.73
N GLY A 65 -8.33 2.14 2.75
CA GLY A 65 -8.63 1.36 1.56
C GLY A 65 -9.85 1.88 0.81
N PHE A 66 -10.06 1.34 -0.38
CA PHE A 66 -11.03 1.82 -1.36
C PHE A 66 -12.47 1.31 -1.12
N CYS A 67 -12.64 0.21 -0.39
CA CYS A 67 -13.91 -0.51 -0.27
C CYS A 67 -14.29 -0.78 1.19
N ARG A 68 -13.97 0.17 2.07
CA ARG A 68 -14.12 0.01 3.51
C ARG A 68 -15.56 -0.27 3.94
N LYS A 69 -16.53 0.34 3.26
CA LYS A 69 -17.97 0.17 3.55
C LYS A 69 -18.44 -1.22 3.15
N SER A 70 -18.08 -1.68 1.95
CA SER A 70 -18.39 -3.04 1.49
C SER A 70 -17.75 -4.12 2.38
N CYS A 71 -16.59 -3.84 2.97
CA CYS A 71 -15.92 -4.75 3.91
C CYS A 71 -16.35 -4.62 5.36
N ARG A 72 -17.30 -3.73 5.69
CA ARG A 72 -17.74 -3.47 7.08
C ARG A 72 -16.57 -3.12 8.02
N ALA A 73 -15.55 -2.44 7.48
CA ALA A 73 -14.41 -1.91 8.25
C ALA A 73 -14.70 -0.51 8.83
N CYS A 74 -15.99 -0.22 8.88
CA CYS A 74 -16.76 0.93 9.29
C CYS A 74 -18.24 0.46 9.15
#